data_AF-A0A401TW06-F1
#
_entry.id   AF-A0A401TW06-F1
#
_cell.length_a   1.000
_cell.length_b   1.000
_cell.length_c   1.000
_cell.angle_alpha   90.00
_cell.angle_beta   90.00
_cell.angle_gamma   90.00
#
_symmetry.space_group_name_H-M   'P 1'
#
loop_
_entity.id
_entity.type
_entity.pdbx_description
1 polymer ?
#
loop_
_entity_poly.entity_id
_entity_poly.type
_entity_poly.pdbx_seq_one_letter_code
_entity_poly.pdbx_strand_id
1 'polypeptide(L)'
;MTYAALALACVAGQITDVSAQNTTKLTVEKWRPADGLYASPGKDFEAQCLEYGDFIIELSRNSVGGNEWGCRVRTVSDMADGTVKLDMSCDDYNLAETLGSRGRNAEDRKFRETMLVRQVDGKAISVRKTLNGKFKGPAWRADYCPPGAQRLYADNKAQDERKAAEQSAMQHPWRPKPGVYATPGTDFSERCLQSGTTTIDLDQRSIA
;
A
#
# COMPACT_ATOMS: atom_id res chain seq x y z
N MET A 1 -26.76 -45.31 -73.61
CA MET A 1 -28.01 -44.87 -72.96
C MET A 1 -28.42 -45.92 -71.95
N THR A 2 -28.13 -45.70 -70.66
CA THR A 2 -28.91 -46.14 -69.49
C THR A 2 -28.24 -45.60 -68.22
N TYR A 3 -29.08 -45.17 -67.29
CA TYR A 3 -28.79 -44.35 -66.10
C TYR A 3 -28.71 -45.18 -64.80
N ALA A 4 -28.17 -44.53 -63.75
CA ALA A 4 -28.41 -44.71 -62.30
C ALA A 4 -27.72 -45.91 -61.61
N ALA A 5 -27.25 -45.81 -60.35
CA ALA A 5 -27.69 -44.94 -59.26
C ALA A 5 -26.53 -44.52 -58.31
N LEU A 6 -26.58 -43.27 -57.83
CA LEU A 6 -25.85 -42.81 -56.65
C LEU A 6 -26.53 -43.37 -55.39
N ALA A 7 -25.77 -44.04 -54.53
CA ALA A 7 -26.16 -44.32 -53.16
C ALA A 7 -25.57 -43.24 -52.24
N LEU A 8 -26.43 -42.35 -51.74
CA LEU A 8 -26.10 -41.42 -50.65
C LEU A 8 -26.28 -42.17 -49.33
N ALA A 9 -25.18 -42.47 -48.63
CA ALA A 9 -25.22 -43.00 -47.28
C ALA A 9 -25.27 -41.84 -46.27
N CYS A 10 -26.44 -41.62 -45.65
CA CYS A 10 -26.57 -40.72 -44.50
C CYS A 10 -25.97 -41.41 -43.26
N VAL A 11 -24.80 -40.93 -42.81
CA VAL A 11 -24.27 -41.30 -41.49
C VAL A 11 -24.92 -40.39 -40.45
N ALA A 12 -25.79 -40.97 -39.63
CA ALA A 12 -26.33 -40.34 -38.43
C ALA A 12 -25.21 -40.22 -37.38
N GLY A 13 -24.55 -39.07 -37.34
CA GLY A 13 -23.65 -38.70 -36.25
C GLY A 13 -24.47 -38.31 -35.02
N GLN A 14 -24.32 -39.08 -33.94
CA GLN A 14 -24.91 -38.77 -32.64
C GLN A 14 -24.39 -37.42 -32.16
N ILE A 15 -25.32 -36.52 -31.83
CA ILE A 15 -25.04 -35.28 -31.13
C ILE A 15 -24.69 -35.70 -29.70
N THR A 16 -23.40 -35.82 -29.39
CA THR A 16 -22.98 -35.77 -27.98
C THR A 16 -23.17 -34.34 -27.52
N ASP A 17 -24.09 -34.14 -26.58
CA ASP A 17 -24.20 -32.89 -25.82
C ASP A 17 -22.81 -32.51 -25.30
N VAL A 18 -22.20 -31.52 -25.96
CA VAL A 18 -21.10 -30.77 -25.36
C VAL A 18 -21.71 -30.04 -24.20
N SER A 19 -21.63 -30.68 -23.03
CA SER A 19 -21.85 -30.04 -21.74
C SER A 19 -20.99 -28.79 -21.75
N ALA A 20 -21.66 -27.64 -21.86
CA ALA A 20 -21.05 -26.34 -21.64
C ALA A 20 -20.42 -26.40 -20.26
N GLN A 21 -19.12 -26.66 -20.20
CA GLN A 21 -18.35 -26.39 -19.02
C GLN A 21 -18.57 -24.91 -18.77
N ASN A 22 -19.33 -24.62 -17.72
CA ASN A 22 -19.35 -23.33 -17.05
C ASN A 22 -17.90 -23.05 -16.71
N THR A 23 -17.17 -22.46 -17.65
CA THR A 23 -15.90 -21.82 -17.37
C THR A 23 -16.29 -20.66 -16.49
N THR A 24 -16.34 -20.92 -15.18
CA THR A 24 -16.21 -19.89 -14.17
C THR A 24 -15.02 -19.09 -14.66
N LYS A 25 -15.31 -17.91 -15.19
CA LYS A 25 -14.33 -16.96 -15.68
C LYS A 25 -13.37 -16.79 -14.53
N LEU A 26 -12.25 -17.51 -14.54
CA LEU A 26 -11.14 -17.27 -13.65
C LEU A 26 -10.81 -15.82 -13.96
N THR A 27 -11.27 -14.93 -13.09
CA THR A 27 -10.79 -13.56 -13.06
C THR A 27 -9.30 -13.72 -12.90
N VAL A 28 -8.57 -13.64 -14.03
CA VAL A 28 -7.13 -13.56 -14.02
C VAL A 28 -6.83 -12.38 -13.13
N GLU A 29 -6.35 -12.69 -11.93
CA GLU A 29 -6.08 -11.68 -10.92
C GLU A 29 -5.06 -10.74 -11.54
N LYS A 30 -5.44 -9.47 -11.66
CA LYS A 30 -4.58 -8.49 -12.30
C LYS A 30 -3.38 -8.28 -11.40
N TRP A 31 -2.20 -8.57 -11.91
CA TRP A 31 -0.96 -8.46 -11.16
C TRP A 31 -0.78 -7.08 -10.52
N ARG A 32 -0.23 -7.06 -9.30
CA ARG A 32 0.16 -5.86 -8.56
C ARG A 32 1.56 -6.05 -7.99
N PRO A 33 2.37 -4.98 -7.86
CA PRO A 33 3.56 -5.06 -7.04
C PRO A 33 3.15 -5.40 -5.60
N ALA A 34 3.95 -6.22 -4.94
CA ALA A 34 3.74 -6.56 -3.54
C ALA A 34 4.02 -5.34 -2.65
N ASP A 35 3.36 -5.28 -1.51
CA ASP A 35 3.73 -4.31 -0.48
C ASP A 35 5.06 -4.72 0.16
N GLY A 36 5.91 -3.75 0.43
CA GLY A 36 7.18 -3.93 1.13
C GLY A 36 8.35 -3.16 0.53
N LEU A 37 9.53 -3.56 0.97
CA LEU A 37 10.83 -3.01 0.57
C LEU A 37 11.30 -3.58 -0.76
N TYR A 38 11.89 -2.71 -1.56
CA TYR A 38 12.56 -3.01 -2.80
C TYR A 38 13.92 -2.30 -2.83
N ALA A 39 14.93 -2.94 -3.40
CA ALA A 39 16.26 -2.36 -3.57
C ALA A 39 16.81 -2.62 -4.96
N SER A 40 17.76 -1.79 -5.38
CA SER A 40 18.46 -1.98 -6.64
C SER A 40 19.26 -3.28 -6.60
N PRO A 41 19.15 -4.16 -7.60
CA PRO A 41 19.96 -5.38 -7.62
C PRO A 41 21.44 -5.02 -7.76
N GLY A 42 22.32 -5.79 -7.10
CA GLY A 42 23.75 -5.52 -7.12
C GLY A 42 24.51 -6.26 -6.02
N LYS A 43 25.81 -5.94 -5.89
CA LYS A 43 26.67 -6.53 -4.84
C LYS A 43 26.22 -6.15 -3.44
N ASP A 44 25.61 -4.97 -3.29
CA ASP A 44 25.19 -4.41 -2.00
C ASP A 44 23.69 -4.58 -1.73
N PHE A 45 23.00 -5.42 -2.52
CA PHE A 45 21.54 -5.57 -2.47
C PHE A 45 21.02 -5.91 -1.07
N GLU A 46 21.64 -6.86 -0.37
CA GLU A 46 21.21 -7.24 0.99
C GLU A 46 21.42 -6.11 2.00
N ALA A 47 22.54 -5.39 1.90
CA ALA A 47 22.83 -4.25 2.76
C ALA A 47 21.81 -3.12 2.53
N GLN A 48 21.52 -2.79 1.26
CA GLN A 48 20.50 -1.79 0.90
C GLN A 48 19.12 -2.17 1.45
N CYS A 49 18.74 -3.44 1.40
CA CYS A 49 17.48 -3.91 1.97
C CYS A 49 17.41 -3.76 3.50
N LEU A 50 18.53 -3.85 4.21
CA LEU A 50 18.58 -3.68 5.67
C LEU A 50 18.54 -2.19 6.08
N GLU A 51 18.99 -1.30 5.20
CA GLU A 51 18.93 0.16 5.37
C GLU A 51 17.58 0.76 4.92
N TYR A 52 16.48 0.00 5.05
CA TYR A 52 15.12 0.37 4.63
C TYR A 52 14.86 0.36 3.12
N GLY A 53 15.77 -0.22 2.31
CA GLY A 53 15.62 -0.32 0.86
C GLY A 53 15.75 1.03 0.15
N ASP A 54 15.94 1.00 -1.16
CA ASP A 54 15.93 2.21 -1.98
C ASP A 54 14.51 2.78 -2.12
N PHE A 55 13.52 1.90 -1.99
CA PHE A 55 12.16 2.13 -2.46
C PHE A 55 11.17 1.25 -1.72
N ILE A 56 10.03 1.83 -1.34
CA ILE A 56 8.96 1.17 -0.59
C ILE A 56 7.65 1.33 -1.35
N ILE A 57 6.96 0.22 -1.57
CA ILE A 57 5.57 0.23 -2.08
C ILE A 57 4.65 -0.24 -0.95
N GLU A 58 3.61 0.51 -0.66
CA GLU A 58 2.56 0.12 0.28
C GLU A 58 1.20 0.51 -0.30
N LEU A 59 0.77 -0.23 -1.33
CA LEU A 59 -0.50 0.04 -2.00
C LEU A 59 -1.69 -0.14 -1.05
N SER A 60 -1.61 -1.07 -0.08
CA SER A 60 -2.65 -1.22 0.96
C SER A 60 -2.83 0.05 1.81
N ARG A 61 -1.79 0.89 1.89
CA ARG A 61 -1.78 2.16 2.64
C ARG A 61 -1.81 3.38 1.73
N ASN A 62 -1.97 3.18 0.42
CA ASN A 62 -1.91 4.21 -0.61
C ASN A 62 -0.63 5.06 -0.52
N SER A 63 0.52 4.44 -0.25
CA SER A 63 1.81 5.11 -0.15
C SER A 63 2.88 4.43 -0.98
N VAL A 64 3.77 5.27 -1.49
CA VAL A 64 5.02 4.86 -2.13
C VAL A 64 6.08 5.85 -1.67
N GLY A 65 7.28 5.38 -1.36
CA GLY A 65 8.34 6.24 -0.87
C GLY A 65 9.72 5.68 -1.13
N GLY A 66 10.72 6.45 -0.70
CA GLY A 66 12.11 6.04 -0.63
C GLY A 66 12.82 6.93 0.38
N ASN A 67 14.15 6.90 0.36
CA ASN A 67 14.92 7.76 1.24
C ASN A 67 14.60 9.24 0.96
N GLU A 68 14.13 9.97 1.99
CA GLU A 68 13.81 11.40 1.95
C GLU A 68 12.67 11.85 1.01
N TRP A 69 11.86 10.93 0.47
CA TRP A 69 10.67 11.31 -0.30
C TRP A 69 9.49 10.35 -0.08
N GLY A 70 8.29 10.92 -0.08
CA GLY A 70 7.05 10.18 0.11
C GLY A 70 5.97 10.67 -0.83
N CYS A 71 5.19 9.73 -1.36
CA CYS A 71 4.08 9.99 -2.25
C CYS A 71 2.83 9.26 -1.76
N ARG A 72 1.72 9.99 -1.68
CA ARG A 72 0.40 9.39 -1.51
C ARG A 72 -0.14 8.99 -2.87
N VAL A 73 -0.41 7.69 -3.04
CA VAL A 73 -1.12 7.15 -4.21
C VAL A 73 -2.56 7.64 -4.18
N ARG A 74 -3.04 8.15 -5.31
CA ARG A 74 -4.41 8.63 -5.50
C ARG A 74 -5.22 7.66 -6.34
N THR A 75 -4.60 7.14 -7.39
CA THR A 75 -5.24 6.23 -8.32
C THR A 75 -4.25 5.14 -8.74
N VAL A 76 -4.75 3.92 -8.85
CA VAL A 76 -4.05 2.78 -9.43
C VAL A 76 -4.80 2.36 -10.69
N SER A 77 -4.13 2.40 -11.83
CA SER A 77 -4.71 2.10 -13.14
C SER A 77 -3.92 1.00 -13.83
N ASP A 78 -4.62 0.04 -14.40
CA ASP A 78 -4.01 -0.95 -15.29
C ASP A 78 -3.71 -0.31 -16.65
N MET A 79 -2.50 -0.54 -17.14
CA MET A 79 -2.07 -0.16 -18.49
C MET A 79 -1.81 -1.42 -19.32
N ALA A 80 -1.56 -1.23 -20.61
CA ALA A 80 -1.12 -2.33 -21.48
C ALA A 80 0.16 -3.01 -20.95
N ASP A 81 0.39 -4.24 -21.40
CA ASP A 81 1.58 -5.04 -21.12
C ASP A 81 1.88 -5.33 -19.64
N GLY A 82 0.84 -5.40 -18.81
CA GLY A 82 0.99 -5.70 -17.38
C GLY A 82 1.65 -4.56 -16.59
N THR A 83 1.63 -3.34 -17.12
CA THR A 83 2.12 -2.15 -16.41
C THR A 83 1.01 -1.59 -15.52
N VAL A 84 1.35 -1.26 -14.28
CA VAL A 84 0.50 -0.55 -13.35
C VAL A 84 0.93 0.92 -13.32
N LYS A 85 -0.01 1.84 -13.54
CA LYS A 85 0.19 3.27 -13.39
C LYS A 85 -0.32 3.72 -12.03
N LEU A 86 0.53 4.39 -11.28
CA LEU A 86 0.20 5.04 -10.02
C LEU A 86 0.18 6.55 -10.27
N ASP A 87 -0.98 7.18 -10.12
CA ASP A 87 -1.08 8.63 -10.05
C ASP A 87 -1.00 9.05 -8.58
N MET A 88 -0.06 9.95 -8.28
CA MET A 88 0.39 10.21 -6.92
C MET A 88 0.48 11.71 -6.61
N SER A 89 0.45 12.01 -5.32
CA SER A 89 0.71 13.32 -4.75
C SER A 89 1.95 13.22 -3.86
N CYS A 90 3.06 13.78 -4.31
CA CYS A 90 4.35 13.71 -3.64
C CYS A 90 4.65 14.97 -2.84
N ASP A 91 5.33 14.78 -1.71
CA ASP A 91 6.00 15.82 -0.96
C ASP A 91 7.49 15.74 -1.27
N ASP A 92 8.04 16.81 -1.85
CA ASP A 92 9.44 16.89 -2.25
C ASP A 92 9.95 18.30 -1.93
N TYR A 93 10.48 18.44 -0.72
CA TYR A 93 10.97 19.70 -0.19
C TYR A 93 12.10 20.27 -1.07
N ASN A 94 13.04 19.43 -1.49
CA ASN A 94 14.19 19.83 -2.31
C ASN A 94 13.75 20.39 -3.67
N LEU A 95 12.76 19.74 -4.30
CA LEU A 95 12.16 20.25 -5.53
C LEU A 95 11.40 21.57 -5.29
N ALA A 96 10.68 21.69 -4.17
CA ALA A 96 9.95 22.90 -3.81
C ALA A 96 10.90 24.10 -3.58
N GLU A 97 12.06 23.89 -2.96
CA GLU A 97 13.11 24.88 -2.80
C GLU A 97 13.74 25.27 -4.15
N THR A 98 14.12 24.28 -4.95
CA THR A 98 14.79 24.49 -6.25
C THR A 98 13.92 25.29 -7.22
N LEU A 99 12.60 25.11 -7.18
CA LEU A 99 11.65 25.85 -8.01
C LEU A 99 11.42 27.29 -7.54
N GLY A 100 12.21 27.78 -6.58
CA GLY A 100 12.27 29.19 -6.22
C GLY A 100 10.99 29.68 -5.56
N SER A 101 10.43 28.88 -4.66
CA SER A 101 9.32 29.29 -3.79
C SER A 101 9.81 30.41 -2.85
N ARG A 102 10.01 31.62 -3.39
CA ARG A 102 10.31 32.85 -2.64
C ARG A 102 9.11 33.18 -1.77
N GLY A 103 9.11 32.64 -0.57
CA GLY A 103 8.11 32.91 0.46
C GLY A 103 7.19 31.72 0.70
N ARG A 104 7.20 31.28 1.97
CA ARG A 104 6.21 30.50 2.72
C ARG A 104 5.51 29.38 1.93
N ASN A 105 5.69 28.14 2.40
CA ASN A 105 4.95 26.91 2.03
C ASN A 105 5.69 25.93 1.11
N ALA A 106 7.04 25.89 1.12
CA ALA A 106 7.78 24.79 0.50
C ALA A 106 7.35 23.43 1.07
N GLU A 107 7.07 23.38 2.38
CA GLU A 107 6.59 22.21 3.13
C GLU A 107 5.16 21.77 2.73
N ASP A 108 4.29 22.70 2.32
CA ASP A 108 2.91 22.36 1.93
C ASP A 108 2.79 22.02 0.44
N ARG A 109 3.83 22.29 -0.36
CA ARG A 109 3.76 22.13 -1.80
C ARG A 109 3.70 20.65 -2.17
N LYS A 110 2.62 20.27 -2.86
CA LYS A 110 2.44 18.91 -3.37
C LYS A 110 2.63 18.85 -4.88
N PHE A 111 3.37 17.85 -5.33
CA PHE A 111 3.63 17.59 -6.73
C PHE A 111 2.75 16.45 -7.22
N ARG A 112 2.08 16.65 -8.36
CA ARG A 112 1.35 15.58 -9.03
C ARG A 112 2.34 14.79 -9.87
N GLU A 113 2.58 13.55 -9.50
CA GLU A 113 3.51 12.67 -10.18
C GLU A 113 2.83 11.39 -10.64
N THR A 114 3.37 10.79 -11.69
CA THR A 114 2.99 9.49 -12.19
C THR A 114 4.16 8.54 -12.03
N MET A 115 3.89 7.34 -11.53
CA MET A 115 4.82 6.22 -11.53
C MET A 115 4.26 5.08 -12.38
N LEU A 116 5.12 4.49 -13.20
CA LEU A 116 4.85 3.28 -13.96
C LEU A 116 5.62 2.14 -13.32
N VAL A 117 4.93 1.07 -12.98
CA VAL A 117 5.50 -0.14 -12.38
C VAL A 117 5.15 -1.32 -13.27
N ARG A 118 6.15 -2.04 -13.76
CA ARG A 118 5.95 -3.21 -14.62
C ARG A 118 6.62 -4.43 -14.01
N GLN A 119 5.95 -5.57 -14.04
CA GLN A 119 6.57 -6.83 -13.65
C GLN A 119 7.70 -7.19 -14.63
N VAL A 120 8.87 -7.56 -14.10
CA VAL A 120 9.97 -8.10 -14.91
C VAL A 120 10.07 -9.60 -14.71
N ASP A 121 10.08 -10.05 -13.46
CA ASP A 121 10.05 -11.46 -13.07
C ASP A 121 9.31 -11.63 -11.73
N GLY A 122 9.37 -12.82 -11.11
CA GLY A 122 8.64 -13.13 -9.87
C GLY A 122 9.03 -12.29 -8.65
N LYS A 123 10.19 -11.64 -8.67
CA LYS A 123 10.68 -10.81 -7.55
C LYS A 123 11.09 -9.39 -7.96
N ALA A 124 11.14 -9.09 -9.25
CA ALA A 124 11.63 -7.82 -9.73
C ALA A 124 10.61 -7.04 -10.55
N ILE A 125 10.73 -5.73 -10.41
CA ILE A 125 9.92 -4.73 -11.08
C ILE A 125 10.80 -3.75 -11.84
N SER A 126 10.25 -3.19 -12.91
CA SER A 126 10.78 -2.00 -13.55
C SER A 126 9.93 -0.83 -13.14
N VAL A 127 10.58 0.24 -12.68
CA VAL A 127 9.92 1.43 -12.16
C VAL A 127 10.37 2.65 -12.94
N ARG A 128 9.44 3.54 -13.25
CA ARG A 128 9.75 4.86 -13.83
C ARG A 128 8.84 5.90 -13.20
N LYS A 129 9.41 6.97 -12.66
CA LYS A 129 8.66 8.05 -11.99
C LYS A 129 8.83 9.36 -12.74
N THR A 130 7.80 10.20 -12.73
CA THR A 130 7.95 11.61 -13.09
C THR A 130 8.56 12.39 -11.93
N LEU A 131 9.23 13.48 -12.27
CA LEU A 131 9.65 14.52 -11.34
C LEU A 131 9.24 15.86 -11.94
N ASN A 132 8.44 16.63 -11.21
CA ASN A 132 7.76 17.83 -11.69
C ASN A 132 6.95 17.55 -12.98
N GLY A 133 6.19 16.44 -12.98
CA GLY A 133 5.30 16.05 -14.08
C GLY A 133 6.02 15.56 -15.35
N LYS A 134 7.35 15.39 -15.33
CA LYS A 134 8.13 14.87 -16.47
C LYS A 134 8.91 13.65 -16.08
N PHE A 135 8.91 12.60 -16.90
CA PHE A 135 9.79 11.45 -16.69
C PHE A 135 11.25 11.89 -16.81
N LYS A 136 11.98 11.85 -15.70
CA LYS A 136 13.42 12.12 -15.65
C LYS A 136 14.13 10.78 -15.57
N GLY A 137 15.00 10.52 -16.54
CA GLY A 137 15.78 9.29 -16.62
C GLY A 137 15.04 8.07 -17.19
N PRO A 138 15.79 6.97 -17.37
CA PRO A 138 15.25 5.69 -17.79
C PRO A 138 14.44 5.03 -16.66
N ALA A 139 13.69 3.99 -16.99
CA ALA A 139 13.16 3.11 -15.97
C ALA A 139 14.32 2.39 -15.26
N TRP A 140 14.24 2.20 -13.94
CA TRP A 140 15.20 1.42 -13.17
C TRP A 140 14.60 0.08 -12.76
N ARG A 141 15.45 -0.89 -12.41
CA ARG A 141 15.02 -2.18 -11.89
C ARG A 141 15.12 -2.15 -10.36
N ALA A 142 14.14 -2.74 -9.69
CA ALA A 142 14.17 -2.97 -8.26
C ALA A 142 13.72 -4.41 -7.96
N ASP A 143 14.45 -5.08 -7.08
CA ASP A 143 14.17 -6.45 -6.64
C ASP A 143 13.54 -6.40 -5.24
N TYR A 144 12.56 -7.26 -4.99
CA TYR A 144 11.87 -7.37 -3.70
C TYR A 144 12.85 -7.87 -2.64
N CYS A 145 12.92 -7.15 -1.53
CA CYS A 145 13.87 -7.46 -0.47
C CYS A 145 13.58 -8.82 0.19
N PRO A 146 14.61 -9.54 0.68
CA PRO A 146 14.44 -10.84 1.32
C PRO A 146 13.51 -10.78 2.54
N PRO A 147 12.85 -11.90 2.92
CA PRO A 147 11.89 -11.92 4.02
C PRO A 147 12.40 -11.39 5.37
N GLY A 148 13.69 -11.53 5.66
CA GLY A 148 14.30 -10.98 6.88
C GLY A 148 14.22 -9.45 6.94
N ALA A 149 14.57 -8.78 5.84
CA ALA A 149 14.49 -7.32 5.73
C ALA A 149 13.03 -6.83 5.77
N GLN A 150 12.11 -7.55 5.10
CA GLN A 150 10.68 -7.20 5.14
C GLN A 150 10.11 -7.23 6.56
N ARG A 151 10.45 -8.28 7.33
CA ARG A 151 10.01 -8.41 8.73
C ARG A 151 10.58 -7.30 9.60
N LEU A 152 11.89 -7.06 9.50
CA LEU A 152 12.55 -6.01 10.26
C LEU A 152 11.91 -4.64 9.99
N TYR A 153 11.62 -4.33 8.72
CA TYR A 153 10.90 -3.11 8.36
C TYR A 153 9.50 -3.03 8.98
N ALA A 154 8.71 -4.10 8.86
CA ALA A 154 7.36 -4.15 9.41
C ALA A 154 7.36 -3.97 10.94
N ASP A 155 8.29 -4.63 11.64
CA ASP A 155 8.43 -4.56 13.10
C ASP A 155 8.84 -3.15 13.54
N ASN A 156 9.85 -2.55 12.90
CA ASN A 156 10.30 -1.19 13.17
C ASN A 156 9.16 -0.18 12.95
N LYS A 157 8.44 -0.31 11.82
CA LYS A 157 7.31 0.55 11.51
C LYS A 157 6.19 0.42 12.54
N ALA A 158 5.82 -0.81 12.91
CA ALA A 158 4.79 -1.04 13.92
C ALA A 158 5.20 -0.46 15.28
N GLN A 159 6.49 -0.52 15.63
CA GLN A 159 7.01 0.10 16.83
C GLN A 159 6.92 1.63 16.77
N ASP A 160 7.27 2.24 15.64
CA ASP A 160 7.21 3.70 15.47
C ASP A 160 5.77 4.21 15.45
N GLU A 161 4.84 3.46 14.87
CA GLU A 161 3.40 3.73 14.93
C GLU A 161 2.88 3.67 16.37
N ARG A 162 3.30 2.68 17.16
CA ARG A 162 2.95 2.58 18.59
C ARG A 162 3.50 3.77 19.38
N LYS A 163 4.76 4.13 19.17
CA LYS A 163 5.39 5.30 19.82
C LYS A 163 4.66 6.59 19.44
N ALA A 164 4.34 6.78 18.15
CA ALA A 164 3.62 7.96 17.67
C ALA A 164 2.19 8.02 18.26
N ALA A 165 1.50 6.89 18.35
CA ALA A 165 0.19 6.81 18.98
C ALA A 165 0.25 7.12 20.48
N GLU A 166 1.25 6.59 21.20
CA GLU A 166 1.48 6.90 22.62
C GLU A 166 1.80 8.38 22.83
N GLN A 167 2.66 8.96 22.00
CA GLN A 167 2.99 10.39 22.04
C GLN A 167 1.78 11.27 21.72
N SER A 168 0.99 10.91 20.71
CA SER A 168 -0.26 11.62 20.39
C SER A 168 -1.25 11.54 21.55
N ALA A 169 -1.38 10.36 22.17
CA ALA A 169 -2.18 10.19 23.38
C ALA A 169 -1.64 11.01 24.56
N MET A 170 -0.32 11.26 24.63
CA MET A 170 0.32 12.14 25.62
C MET A 170 0.06 13.61 25.38
N GLN A 171 -0.12 14.02 24.13
CA GLN A 171 -0.38 15.41 23.75
C GLN A 171 -1.87 15.79 23.79
N HIS A 172 -2.80 14.85 24.00
CA HIS A 172 -4.20 15.19 24.17
C HIS A 172 -4.43 16.07 25.42
N PRO A 173 -5.12 17.22 25.29
CA PRO A 173 -5.23 18.24 26.35
C PRO A 173 -6.02 17.78 27.57
N TRP A 174 -6.82 16.71 27.43
CA TRP A 174 -7.53 16.10 28.53
C TRP A 174 -7.15 14.62 28.64
N ARG A 175 -6.64 14.24 29.81
CA ARG A 175 -6.41 12.85 30.21
C ARG A 175 -7.22 12.58 31.46
N PRO A 176 -8.00 11.49 31.53
CA PRO A 176 -8.61 11.09 32.79
C PRO A 176 -7.48 10.78 33.77
N LYS A 177 -7.57 11.38 34.96
CA LYS A 177 -6.71 11.04 36.09
C LYS A 177 -7.21 9.73 36.69
N PRO A 178 -6.32 8.92 37.29
CA PRO A 178 -6.76 7.84 38.15
C PRO A 178 -7.76 8.37 39.18
N GLY A 179 -8.89 7.68 39.34
CA GLY A 179 -9.92 8.10 40.28
C GLY A 179 -11.34 7.71 39.89
N VAL A 180 -12.27 8.20 40.70
CA VAL A 180 -13.69 7.90 40.60
C VAL A 180 -14.38 8.98 39.77
N TYR A 181 -15.10 8.57 38.73
CA TYR A 181 -15.88 9.43 37.86
C TYR A 181 -17.37 9.16 38.03
N ALA A 182 -18.15 10.23 38.13
CA ALA A 182 -19.61 10.19 38.14
C ALA A 182 -20.18 11.05 37.00
N THR A 183 -21.31 10.63 36.43
CA THR A 183 -22.08 11.47 35.50
C THR A 183 -22.59 12.73 36.24
N PRO A 184 -22.60 13.93 35.63
CA PRO A 184 -23.16 15.14 36.25
C PRO A 184 -24.65 14.98 36.66
N GLY A 185 -25.06 15.58 37.78
CA GLY A 185 -26.45 15.58 38.28
C GLY A 185 -26.57 16.13 39.70
N THR A 186 -27.79 16.17 40.25
CA THR A 186 -28.10 16.79 41.56
C THR A 186 -27.45 16.11 42.76
N ASP A 187 -27.07 14.84 42.61
CA ASP A 187 -26.46 13.92 43.57
C ASP A 187 -24.99 13.59 43.20
N PHE A 188 -24.36 14.42 42.37
CA PHE A 188 -23.01 14.20 41.86
C PHE A 188 -21.98 13.87 42.95
N SER A 189 -21.95 14.66 44.03
CA SER A 189 -20.99 14.48 45.14
C SER A 189 -21.18 13.16 45.88
N GLU A 190 -22.43 12.71 46.05
CA GLU A 190 -22.75 11.46 46.73
C GLU A 190 -22.38 10.25 45.87
N ARG A 191 -22.63 10.33 44.56
CA ARG A 191 -22.21 9.29 43.59
C ARG A 191 -20.70 9.12 43.50
N CYS A 192 -19.92 10.20 43.64
CA CYS A 192 -18.46 10.10 43.71
C CYS A 192 -17.96 9.36 44.97
N LEU A 193 -18.75 9.36 46.05
CA LEU A 193 -18.36 8.77 47.35
C LEU A 193 -18.88 7.36 47.56
N GLN A 194 -20.06 7.03 47.05
CA GLN A 194 -20.74 5.75 47.34
C GLN A 194 -20.60 4.72 46.24
N SER A 195 -20.61 5.14 44.97
CA SER A 195 -20.69 4.23 43.83
C SER A 195 -20.39 4.99 42.55
N GLY A 196 -19.09 5.27 42.32
CA GLY A 196 -18.68 5.84 41.05
C GLY A 196 -19.22 5.03 39.88
N THR A 197 -19.83 5.68 38.91
CA THR A 197 -20.34 5.00 37.71
C THR A 197 -19.19 4.43 36.88
N THR A 198 -17.99 4.99 37.04
CA THR A 198 -16.76 4.45 36.44
C THR A 198 -15.58 4.76 37.34
N THR A 199 -14.80 3.73 37.69
CA THR A 199 -13.49 3.90 38.31
C THR A 199 -12.44 3.71 37.22
N ILE A 200 -11.55 4.69 37.07
CA ILE A 200 -10.42 4.59 36.15
C ILE A 200 -9.18 4.33 37.00
N ASP A 201 -8.60 3.15 36.85
CA ASP A 201 -7.29 2.82 37.40
C ASP A 201 -6.27 2.80 36.25
N LEU A 202 -5.17 3.54 36.42
CA LEU A 202 -4.08 3.60 35.44
C LEU A 202 -2.76 3.13 36.09
N ASP A 203 -2.82 2.15 36.98
CA ASP A 203 -1.61 1.47 37.44
C ASP A 203 -1.01 0.59 36.33
N GLN A 204 0.11 1.09 35.81
CA GLN A 204 1.23 0.45 35.12
C GLN A 204 1.02 -0.87 34.34
N ARG A 205 1.29 -0.79 33.02
CA ARG A 205 1.78 -1.88 32.15
C ARG A 205 1.03 -3.22 32.26
N SER A 206 -0.05 -3.36 31.51
CA SER A 206 -0.47 -4.67 30.99
C SER A 206 -0.37 -4.67 29.46
N ILE A 207 0.84 -4.96 28.98
CA ILE A 207 0.99 -5.73 27.74
C ILE A 207 0.84 -7.18 28.19
N ALA A 208 -0.26 -7.82 27.79
CA ALA A 208 -0.39 -9.26 27.62
C ALA A 208 -1.23 -9.49 26.37
#